data_AF-A0A453JQ87-F1
#
_entry.id   AF-A0A453JQ87-F1
#
_cell.length_a   1.000
_cell.length_b   1.000
_cell.length_c   1.000
_cell.angle_alpha   90.00
_cell.angle_beta   90.00
_cell.angle_gamma   90.00
#
_symmetry.space_group_name_H-M   'P 1'
#
loop_
_entity.id
_entity.type
_entity.pdbx_description
1 polymer ?
#
loop_
_entity_poly.entity_id
_entity_poly.type
_entity_poly.pdbx_seq_one_letter_code
_entity_poly.pdbx_strand_id
1 'polypeptide(L)'
;SFICNDTGALLQAPQERFQLYNDKVVKFSVRELSDVKRVSSHHLRLLGFKPLDCLKDYHNLSPSTFIYPSDEQIFGSTRVFVALHSSMLRLGRFALAFYGTPTRPRLVALVAQEEVISSSGQDEPPGMHMIYLPYSDDVRYPEEVHLTSGDAPRATDEQIKKASNLLRRIDLKHFSVSHFANPGLQKHYGILEALALGEDEMPDIKDETLPDEEGLARGQE
;
A
#
# COMPACT_ATOMS: atom_id res chain seq x y z
N SER A 1 -15.37 2.98 28.35
CA SER A 1 -15.56 2.26 29.63
C SER A 1 -16.47 1.08 29.41
N PHE A 2 -16.20 -0.05 30.04
CA PHE A 2 -17.04 -1.25 29.93
C PHE A 2 -18.03 -1.31 31.10
N ILE A 3 -19.26 -1.74 30.82
CA ILE A 3 -20.33 -1.90 31.81
C ILE A 3 -20.58 -3.40 31.97
N CYS A 4 -20.72 -3.85 33.22
CA CYS A 4 -21.12 -5.23 33.50
C CYS A 4 -22.58 -5.44 33.08
N ASN A 5 -22.83 -6.44 32.24
CA ASN A 5 -24.18 -6.73 31.75
C ASN A 5 -25.15 -7.13 32.88
N ASP A 6 -24.66 -7.84 33.89
CA ASP A 6 -25.51 -8.38 34.96
C ASP A 6 -25.79 -7.36 36.06
N THR A 7 -24.81 -6.50 36.38
CA THR A 7 -24.90 -5.57 37.52
C THR A 7 -25.09 -4.12 37.12
N GLY A 8 -24.93 -3.78 35.83
CA GLY A 8 -24.94 -2.39 35.34
C GLY A 8 -23.78 -1.53 35.87
N ALA A 9 -22.88 -2.10 36.66
CA ALA A 9 -21.77 -1.39 37.27
C ALA A 9 -20.64 -1.15 36.26
N LEU A 10 -19.92 -0.04 36.45
CA LEU A 10 -18.75 0.29 35.65
C LEU A 10 -17.57 -0.62 36.04
N LEU A 11 -16.98 -1.29 35.06
CA LEU A 11 -15.81 -2.14 35.28
C LEU A 11 -14.56 -1.28 35.44
N GLN A 12 -14.00 -1.24 36.65
CA GLN A 12 -12.77 -0.50 36.98
C GLN A 12 -11.50 -1.36 36.92
N ALA A 13 -11.62 -2.69 37.08
CA ALA A 13 -10.48 -3.59 37.01
C ALA A 13 -9.97 -3.75 35.56
N PRO A 14 -8.64 -3.89 35.35
CA PRO A 14 -8.10 -4.18 34.03
C PRO A 14 -8.64 -5.52 33.53
N GLN A 15 -9.27 -5.51 32.36
CA GLN A 15 -9.88 -6.70 31.79
C GLN A 15 -8.81 -7.72 31.40
N GLU A 16 -8.95 -8.94 31.91
CA GLU A 16 -8.21 -10.10 31.43
C GLU A 16 -8.74 -10.52 30.06
N ARG A 17 -7.83 -10.96 29.20
CA ARG A 17 -8.16 -11.59 27.91
C ARG A 17 -8.04 -13.09 28.08
N PHE A 18 -8.88 -13.85 27.40
CA PHE A 18 -8.77 -15.30 27.42
C PHE A 18 -8.88 -15.87 26.01
N GLN A 19 -8.28 -17.05 25.83
CA GLN A 19 -8.41 -17.86 24.63
C GLN A 19 -8.64 -19.31 25.05
N LEU A 20 -9.61 -19.97 24.42
CA LEU A 20 -9.87 -21.37 24.66
C LEU A 20 -8.89 -22.21 23.82
N TYR A 21 -8.20 -23.15 24.45
CA TYR A 21 -7.27 -24.06 23.78
C TYR A 21 -7.35 -25.44 24.43
N ASN A 22 -7.72 -26.47 23.65
CA ASN A 22 -7.95 -27.85 24.13
C ASN A 22 -8.85 -27.89 25.39
N ASP A 23 -10.03 -27.26 25.30
CA ASP A 23 -11.03 -27.15 26.39
C ASP A 23 -10.52 -26.50 27.68
N LYS A 24 -9.35 -25.86 27.64
CA LYS A 24 -8.80 -25.08 28.76
C LYS A 24 -8.89 -23.61 28.44
N VAL A 25 -9.34 -22.83 29.42
CA VAL A 25 -9.35 -21.37 29.35
C VAL A 25 -7.96 -20.87 29.73
N VAL A 26 -7.21 -20.37 28.75
CA VAL A 26 -5.93 -19.71 29.00
C VAL A 26 -6.18 -18.22 29.13
N LYS A 27 -5.86 -17.66 30.30
CA LYS A 27 -6.04 -16.24 30.60
C LYS A 27 -4.72 -15.51 30.49
N PHE A 28 -4.78 -14.28 29.98
CA PHE A 28 -3.65 -13.38 29.87
C PHE A 28 -4.07 -11.98 30.31
N SER A 29 -3.18 -11.32 31.04
CA SER A 29 -3.24 -9.88 31.23
C SER A 29 -2.87 -9.15 29.93
N VAL A 30 -3.28 -7.89 29.82
CA VAL A 30 -2.89 -7.02 28.69
C VAL A 30 -1.36 -6.84 28.61
N ARG A 31 -0.68 -6.87 29.76
CA ARG A 31 0.79 -6.77 29.84
C ARG A 31 1.46 -8.00 29.25
N GLU A 32 1.06 -9.19 29.70
CA GLU A 32 1.61 -10.46 29.17
C GLU A 32 1.40 -10.57 27.66
N LEU A 33 0.21 -10.22 27.16
CA LEU A 33 -0.03 -10.19 25.71
C LEU A 33 0.86 -9.21 24.96
N SER A 34 1.23 -8.09 25.59
CA SER A 34 2.13 -7.11 24.97
C SER A 34 3.56 -7.61 24.95
N ASP A 35 4.01 -8.28 26.01
CA ASP A 35 5.37 -8.79 26.11
C ASP A 35 5.60 -10.00 25.20
N VAL A 36 4.64 -10.92 25.11
CA VAL A 36 4.69 -12.06 24.16
C VAL A 36 4.76 -11.58 22.72
N LYS A 37 4.10 -10.48 22.40
CA LYS A 37 4.07 -9.92 21.03
C LYS A 37 5.27 -9.04 20.72
N ARG A 38 6.10 -8.69 21.70
CA ARG A 38 7.17 -7.70 21.54
C ARG A 38 8.35 -8.28 20.74
N VAL A 39 8.59 -7.72 19.56
CA VAL A 39 9.64 -8.18 18.64
C VAL A 39 10.68 -7.08 18.34
N SER A 40 10.28 -5.80 18.36
CA SER A 40 11.19 -4.65 18.19
C SER A 40 11.02 -3.64 19.33
N SER A 41 12.07 -2.90 19.68
CA SER A 41 11.98 -1.77 20.63
C SER A 41 11.78 -0.42 19.95
N HIS A 42 11.95 -0.35 18.63
CA HIS A 42 11.88 0.89 17.84
C HIS A 42 10.86 0.77 16.71
N HIS A 43 10.30 1.92 16.31
CA HIS A 43 9.29 2.01 15.26
C HIS A 43 9.83 1.74 13.86
N LEU A 44 11.10 2.04 13.61
CA LEU A 44 11.78 1.71 12.36
C LEU A 44 13.17 1.18 12.72
N ARG A 45 13.46 -0.06 12.34
CA ARG A 45 14.73 -0.72 12.64
C ARG A 45 15.31 -1.34 11.39
N LEU A 46 16.43 -0.79 10.93
CA LEU A 46 17.19 -1.33 9.80
C LEU A 46 17.72 -2.74 10.14
N LEU A 47 17.54 -3.67 9.22
CA LEU A 47 18.04 -5.04 9.29
C LEU A 47 19.23 -5.26 8.35
N GLY A 48 19.22 -4.62 7.18
CA GLY A 48 20.31 -4.73 6.21
C GLY A 48 19.90 -4.19 4.84
N PHE A 49 20.66 -4.57 3.81
CA PHE A 49 20.46 -4.12 2.42
C PHE A 49 20.37 -5.29 1.46
N LYS A 50 19.43 -5.26 0.53
CA LYS A 50 19.27 -6.27 -0.53
C LYS A 50 19.23 -5.60 -1.91
N PRO A 51 19.66 -6.28 -2.98
CA PRO A 51 19.53 -5.78 -4.35
C PRO A 51 18.07 -5.48 -4.71
N LEU A 52 17.84 -4.44 -5.51
CA LEU A 52 16.50 -4.06 -5.98
C LEU A 52 15.81 -5.20 -6.75
N ASP A 53 16.56 -6.01 -7.51
CA ASP A 53 16.03 -7.14 -8.28
C ASP A 53 15.31 -8.20 -7.42
N CYS A 54 15.60 -8.25 -6.12
CA CYS A 54 14.92 -9.14 -5.18
C CYS A 54 13.53 -8.64 -4.76
N LEU A 55 13.24 -7.35 -4.97
CA LEU A 55 11.94 -6.76 -4.72
C LEU A 55 11.09 -6.90 -5.99
N LYS A 56 9.92 -7.51 -5.85
CA LYS A 56 8.99 -7.74 -6.94
C LYS A 56 7.75 -6.89 -6.74
N ASP A 57 7.11 -6.49 -7.84
CA ASP A 57 5.95 -5.58 -7.80
C ASP A 57 4.79 -6.15 -6.96
N TYR A 58 4.59 -7.47 -7.01
CA TYR A 58 3.57 -8.18 -6.24
C TYR A 58 3.90 -8.33 -4.74
N HIS A 59 5.08 -7.89 -4.28
CA HIS A 59 5.40 -7.86 -2.84
C HIS A 59 4.81 -6.65 -2.12
N ASN A 60 4.05 -5.77 -2.78
CA ASN A 60 3.43 -4.64 -2.10
C ASN A 60 2.04 -5.00 -1.56
N LEU A 61 1.89 -5.00 -0.23
CA LEU A 61 0.61 -5.32 0.42
C LEU A 61 -0.35 -4.13 0.57
N SER A 62 0.17 -2.92 0.62
CA SER A 62 -0.62 -1.72 0.92
C SER A 62 0.05 -0.48 0.32
N PRO A 63 -0.66 0.65 0.17
CA PRO A 63 -0.05 1.89 -0.30
C PRO A 63 1.25 2.21 0.47
N SER A 64 2.31 2.54 -0.27
CA SER A 64 3.60 2.84 0.33
C SER A 64 3.52 4.12 1.16
N THR A 65 4.40 4.24 2.14
CA THR A 65 4.56 5.47 2.92
C THR A 65 5.86 6.13 2.52
N PHE A 66 5.85 7.46 2.38
CA PHE A 66 7.05 8.20 2.01
C PHE A 66 7.82 8.65 3.26
N ILE A 67 9.13 8.41 3.27
CA ILE A 67 10.03 8.80 4.36
C ILE A 67 10.89 9.98 3.90
N TYR A 68 10.88 11.03 4.70
CA TYR A 68 11.71 12.21 4.54
C TYR A 68 12.46 12.51 5.85
N PRO A 69 13.73 12.95 5.81
CA PRO A 69 14.50 13.22 7.02
C PRO A 69 13.98 14.45 7.76
N SER A 70 14.16 14.46 9.08
CA SER A 70 13.95 15.63 9.94
C SER A 70 15.05 15.70 11.00
N ASP A 71 15.62 16.89 11.19
CA ASP A 71 16.63 17.17 12.21
C ASP A 71 16.01 17.71 13.52
N GLU A 72 14.68 17.78 13.62
CA GLU A 72 13.99 18.36 14.78
C GLU A 72 14.28 17.61 16.09
N GLN A 73 14.30 16.28 16.04
CA GLN A 73 14.53 15.44 17.23
C GLN A 73 16.00 15.04 17.38
N ILE A 74 16.67 14.78 16.26
CA ILE A 74 18.06 14.29 16.24
C ILE A 74 18.82 15.07 15.18
N PHE A 75 19.67 15.98 15.65
CA PHE A 75 20.52 16.80 14.79
C PHE A 75 21.49 15.94 13.96
N GLY A 76 21.63 16.25 12.67
CA GLY A 76 22.50 15.52 11.74
C GLY A 76 21.85 14.32 11.04
N SER A 77 20.57 14.04 11.33
CA SER A 77 19.81 12.94 10.70
C SER A 77 19.75 13.09 9.18
N THR A 78 19.55 14.32 8.70
CA THR A 78 19.47 14.67 7.27
C THR A 78 20.77 14.32 6.56
N ARG A 79 21.93 14.60 7.16
CA ARG A 79 23.24 14.27 6.57
C ARG A 79 23.42 12.76 6.42
N VAL A 80 23.05 12.00 7.45
CA VAL A 80 23.13 10.53 7.42
C VAL A 80 22.14 9.96 6.41
N PHE A 81 20.91 10.50 6.37
CA PHE A 81 19.88 10.09 5.43
C PHE A 81 20.32 10.31 3.99
N VAL A 82 20.84 11.50 3.65
CA VAL A 82 21.35 11.80 2.30
C VAL A 82 22.49 10.86 1.91
N ALA A 83 23.45 10.62 2.81
CA ALA A 83 24.55 9.69 2.54
C ALA A 83 24.05 8.25 2.29
N LEU A 84 23.05 7.82 3.06
CA LEU A 84 22.41 6.51 2.91
C LEU A 84 21.64 6.42 1.58
N HIS A 85 20.80 7.41 1.30
CA HIS A 85 20.00 7.54 0.08
C HIS A 85 20.86 7.48 -1.17
N SER A 86 21.89 8.33 -1.28
CA SER A 86 22.80 8.32 -2.43
C SER A 86 23.57 7.01 -2.58
N SER A 87 23.91 6.35 -1.46
CA SER A 87 24.58 5.04 -1.51
C SER A 87 23.67 3.92 -1.99
N MET A 88 22.39 3.95 -1.58
CA MET A 88 21.38 2.98 -2.01
C MET A 88 21.11 3.07 -3.51
N LEU A 89 20.97 4.29 -4.04
CA LEU A 89 20.82 4.54 -5.48
C LEU A 89 22.04 4.05 -6.26
N ARG A 90 23.25 4.49 -5.88
CA ARG A 90 24.49 4.11 -6.55
C ARG A 90 24.72 2.60 -6.59
N LEU A 91 24.32 1.88 -5.54
CA LEU A 91 24.54 0.44 -5.42
C LEU A 91 23.34 -0.40 -5.91
N GLY A 92 22.24 0.23 -6.31
CA GLY A 92 21.01 -0.47 -6.71
C GLY A 92 20.44 -1.35 -5.61
N ARG A 93 20.39 -0.85 -4.37
CA ARG A 93 19.93 -1.61 -3.19
C ARG A 93 18.81 -0.92 -2.43
N PHE A 94 17.89 -1.71 -1.91
CA PHE A 94 16.90 -1.26 -0.94
C PHE A 94 17.32 -1.65 0.49
N ALA A 95 16.85 -0.88 1.48
CA ALA A 95 17.05 -1.18 2.89
C ALA A 95 15.91 -2.06 3.40
N LEU A 96 16.22 -3.21 4.00
CA LEU A 96 15.24 -4.06 4.68
C LEU A 96 15.13 -3.61 6.13
N ALA A 97 13.91 -3.35 6.61
CA ALA A 97 13.69 -2.90 7.97
C ALA A 97 12.43 -3.51 8.59
N PHE A 98 12.34 -3.48 9.92
CA PHE A 98 11.06 -3.60 10.62
C PHE A 98 10.44 -2.22 10.82
N TYR A 99 9.14 -2.11 10.57
CA TYR A 99 8.35 -0.91 10.83
C TYR A 99 7.10 -1.22 11.64
N GLY A 100 6.70 -0.32 12.55
CA GLY A 100 5.44 -0.38 13.29
C GLY A 100 5.64 -0.47 14.79
N THR A 101 4.59 -0.90 15.51
CA THR A 101 4.69 -1.01 16.97
C THR A 101 5.55 -2.20 17.39
N PRO A 102 6.18 -2.15 18.57
CA PRO A 102 6.89 -3.28 19.16
C PRO A 102 6.13 -4.61 19.10
N THR A 103 4.81 -4.57 19.24
CA THR A 103 3.93 -5.73 19.30
C THR A 103 3.41 -6.23 17.95
N ARG A 104 3.63 -5.47 16.87
CA ARG A 104 3.20 -5.80 15.52
C ARG A 104 4.17 -5.21 14.48
N PRO A 105 5.44 -5.60 14.48
CA PRO A 105 6.34 -5.14 13.44
C PRO A 105 5.96 -5.76 12.09
N ARG A 106 6.02 -4.95 11.05
CA ARG A 106 5.91 -5.36 9.66
C ARG A 106 7.27 -5.28 9.01
N LEU A 107 7.55 -6.23 8.13
CA LEU A 107 8.74 -6.16 7.29
C LEU A 107 8.50 -5.13 6.19
N VAL A 108 9.44 -4.23 5.99
CA VAL A 108 9.35 -3.18 4.97
C VAL A 108 10.63 -3.09 4.14
N ALA A 109 10.47 -2.73 2.87
CA ALA A 109 11.55 -2.34 1.98
C ALA A 109 11.57 -0.82 1.86
N LEU A 110 12.69 -0.20 2.19
CA LEU A 110 12.96 1.22 1.95
C LEU A 110 13.67 1.36 0.60
N VAL A 111 12.99 1.97 -0.36
CA VAL A 111 13.51 2.19 -1.72
C VAL A 111 13.76 3.67 -1.91
N ALA A 112 14.99 4.05 -2.23
CA ALA A 112 15.35 5.45 -2.48
C ALA A 112 14.75 5.94 -3.81
N GLN A 113 14.15 7.13 -3.77
CA GLN A 113 13.61 7.84 -4.94
C GLN A 113 14.45 9.09 -5.20
N GLU A 114 14.86 9.29 -6.46
CA GLU A 114 15.50 10.52 -6.92
C GLU A 114 14.47 11.63 -7.12
N GLU A 115 14.91 12.87 -6.99
CA GLU A 115 14.03 14.02 -7.24
C GLU A 115 13.80 14.21 -8.73
N VAL A 116 12.54 14.35 -9.13
CA VAL A 116 12.13 14.69 -10.50
C VAL A 116 11.45 16.05 -10.48
N ILE A 117 12.01 17.01 -11.22
CA ILE A 117 11.51 18.38 -11.30
C ILE A 117 11.10 18.67 -12.74
N SER A 118 9.88 19.17 -12.93
CA SER A 118 9.35 19.66 -14.20
C SER A 118 9.20 21.19 -14.18
N SER A 119 8.78 21.77 -15.30
CA SER A 119 8.44 23.19 -15.38
C SER A 119 7.29 23.60 -14.46
N SER A 120 6.43 22.65 -14.06
CA SER A 120 5.28 22.87 -13.18
C SER A 120 5.60 22.72 -11.69
N GLY A 121 6.80 22.28 -11.33
CA GLY A 121 7.24 22.09 -9.94
C GLY A 121 7.94 20.77 -9.72
N GLN A 122 7.87 20.28 -8.47
CA GLN A 122 8.42 18.99 -8.10
C GLN A 122 7.38 17.89 -8.38
N ASP A 123 7.69 17.00 -9.31
CA ASP A 123 6.83 15.87 -9.67
C ASP A 123 7.06 14.70 -8.69
N GLU A 124 8.34 14.39 -8.42
CA GLU A 124 8.74 13.36 -7.48
C GLU A 124 9.67 13.96 -6.41
N PRO A 125 9.31 13.91 -5.12
CA PRO A 125 10.18 14.40 -4.05
C PRO A 125 11.37 13.46 -3.79
N PRO A 126 12.53 13.98 -3.35
CA PRO A 126 13.64 13.14 -2.91
C PRO A 126 13.31 12.46 -1.58
N GLY A 127 13.58 11.17 -1.44
CA GLY A 127 13.31 10.46 -0.19
C GLY A 127 13.32 8.95 -0.36
N MET A 128 12.56 8.24 0.49
CA MET A 128 12.44 6.79 0.40
C MET A 128 10.99 6.33 0.48
N HIS A 129 10.60 5.45 -0.44
CA HIS A 129 9.35 4.69 -0.33
C HIS A 129 9.51 3.55 0.65
N MET A 130 8.62 3.47 1.62
CA MET A 130 8.46 2.34 2.52
C MET A 130 7.37 1.42 1.97
N ILE A 131 7.80 0.33 1.35
CA ILE A 131 6.94 -0.71 0.76
C ILE A 131 6.72 -1.80 1.81
N TYR A 132 5.46 -2.14 2.06
CA TYR A 132 5.07 -3.15 3.05
C TYR A 132 5.16 -4.55 2.44
N LEU A 133 6.08 -5.35 2.96
CA LEU A 133 6.38 -6.68 2.42
C LEU A 133 5.46 -7.76 3.03
N PRO A 134 5.06 -8.77 2.23
CA PRO A 134 4.31 -9.91 2.72
C PRO A 134 5.15 -10.82 3.60
N TYR A 135 4.49 -11.40 4.60
CA TYR A 135 4.94 -12.65 5.21
C TYR A 135 4.41 -13.84 4.40
N SER A 136 4.84 -15.06 4.75
CA SER A 136 4.39 -16.29 4.09
C SER A 136 2.86 -16.42 4.06
N ASP A 137 2.20 -15.98 5.12
CA ASP A 137 0.74 -16.14 5.30
C ASP A 137 -0.06 -15.17 4.42
N ASP A 138 0.57 -14.11 3.91
CA ASP A 138 -0.05 -13.14 3.02
C ASP A 138 0.00 -13.61 1.56
N VAL A 139 0.93 -14.50 1.21
CA VAL A 139 1.10 -15.02 -0.15
C VAL A 139 0.05 -16.11 -0.41
N ARG A 140 -0.67 -15.98 -1.53
CA ARG A 140 -1.67 -16.95 -1.99
C ARG A 140 -1.20 -17.59 -3.29
N TYR A 141 -1.45 -18.89 -3.44
CA TYR A 141 -1.11 -19.67 -4.64
C TYR A 141 -2.39 -20.05 -5.40
N PRO A 142 -3.05 -19.11 -6.10
CA PRO A 142 -4.28 -19.40 -6.86
C PRO A 142 -4.10 -20.49 -7.93
N GLU A 143 -2.88 -20.71 -8.41
CA GLU A 143 -2.49 -21.76 -9.33
C GLU A 143 -2.63 -23.18 -8.74
N GLU A 144 -2.50 -23.34 -7.42
CA GLU A 144 -2.73 -24.63 -6.74
C GLU A 144 -4.23 -24.96 -6.68
N VAL A 145 -5.09 -23.94 -6.73
CA VAL A 145 -6.56 -24.08 -6.71
C VAL A 145 -7.12 -24.34 -8.11
N HIS A 146 -6.48 -23.77 -9.14
CA HIS A 146 -6.87 -23.93 -10.55
C HIS A 146 -5.89 -24.84 -11.29
N LEU A 147 -5.74 -26.08 -10.83
CA LEU A 147 -5.04 -27.16 -11.53
C LEU A 147 -5.81 -27.59 -12.80
N THR A 148 -6.07 -26.67 -13.72
CA THR A 148 -6.23 -27.04 -15.13
C THR A 148 -4.82 -27.28 -15.64
N SER A 149 -4.44 -28.57 -15.66
CA SER A 149 -3.45 -29.25 -16.50
C SER A 149 -2.33 -28.37 -17.10
N GLY A 150 -1.08 -28.77 -16.91
CA GLY A 150 0.15 -28.02 -17.23
C GLY A 150 0.42 -27.60 -18.69
N ASP A 151 -0.59 -27.46 -19.53
CA ASP A 151 -0.57 -26.84 -20.85
C ASP A 151 -1.75 -25.87 -21.00
N ALA A 152 -1.73 -24.76 -20.27
CA ALA A 152 -2.48 -23.59 -20.73
C ALA A 152 -1.96 -23.27 -22.15
N PRO A 153 -2.82 -23.24 -23.19
CA PRO A 153 -2.36 -23.10 -24.56
C PRO A 153 -1.60 -21.79 -24.70
N ARG A 154 -0.32 -21.90 -25.07
CA ARG A 154 0.50 -20.71 -25.32
C ARG A 154 0.01 -20.04 -26.60
N ALA A 155 -0.06 -18.73 -26.57
CA ALA A 155 -0.37 -17.95 -27.76
C ALA A 155 0.71 -18.18 -28.83
N THR A 156 0.28 -18.26 -30.08
CA THR A 156 1.17 -18.29 -31.25
C THR A 156 1.80 -16.91 -31.47
N ASP A 157 2.97 -16.86 -32.12
CA ASP A 157 3.67 -15.60 -32.40
C ASP A 157 2.81 -14.60 -33.20
N GLU A 158 1.96 -15.10 -34.11
CA GLU A 158 1.00 -14.28 -34.86
C GLU A 158 -0.06 -13.65 -33.95
N GLN A 159 -0.58 -14.41 -32.97
CA GLN A 159 -1.53 -13.88 -31.98
C GLN A 159 -0.85 -12.84 -31.09
N ILE A 160 0.38 -13.10 -30.63
CA ILE A 160 1.16 -12.15 -29.82
C ILE A 160 1.42 -10.85 -30.60
N LYS A 161 1.75 -10.95 -31.89
CA LYS A 161 1.99 -9.79 -32.76
C LYS A 161 0.72 -8.97 -32.96
N LYS A 162 -0.42 -9.61 -33.24
CA LYS A 162 -1.72 -8.91 -33.34
C LYS A 162 -2.11 -8.24 -32.03
N ALA A 163 -1.95 -8.92 -30.90
CA ALA A 163 -2.22 -8.34 -29.57
C ALA A 163 -1.29 -7.15 -29.26
N SER A 164 0.00 -7.27 -29.59
CA SER A 164 0.97 -6.18 -29.41
C SER A 164 0.62 -4.94 -30.24
N ASN A 165 0.13 -5.13 -31.47
CA ASN A 165 -0.34 -4.03 -32.31
C ASN A 165 -1.60 -3.37 -31.74
N LEU A 166 -2.52 -4.16 -31.16
CA LEU A 166 -3.71 -3.64 -30.49
C LEU A 166 -3.33 -2.84 -29.23
N LEU A 167 -2.44 -3.37 -28.39
CA LEU A 167 -1.94 -2.69 -27.20
C LEU A 167 -1.32 -1.32 -27.52
N ARG A 168 -0.55 -1.23 -28.61
CA ARG A 168 0.03 0.04 -29.08
C ARG A 168 -1.01 1.08 -29.52
N ARG A 169 -2.20 0.66 -29.95
CA ARG A 169 -3.29 1.57 -30.34
C ARG A 169 -4.07 2.08 -29.12
N ILE A 170 -4.21 1.25 -28.08
CA ILE A 170 -4.93 1.60 -26.84
C ILE A 170 -4.02 2.17 -25.74
N ASP A 171 -2.72 2.30 -26.01
CA ASP A 171 -1.75 2.82 -25.05
C ASP A 171 -2.04 4.29 -24.71
N LEU A 172 -2.40 4.53 -23.45
CA LEU A 172 -2.66 5.86 -22.92
C LEU A 172 -1.31 6.54 -22.63
N LYS A 173 -0.83 7.29 -23.61
CA LYS A 173 0.39 8.09 -23.45
C LYS A 173 0.23 9.06 -22.27
N HIS A 174 1.21 9.06 -21.37
CA HIS A 174 1.24 9.92 -20.17
C HIS A 174 0.09 9.65 -19.18
N PHE A 175 -0.29 8.39 -19.00
CA PHE A 175 -1.18 7.99 -17.92
C PHE A 175 -0.59 8.38 -16.55
N SER A 176 -1.37 9.12 -15.77
CA SER A 176 -1.12 9.34 -14.34
C SER A 176 -2.38 8.99 -13.57
N VAL A 177 -2.21 8.32 -12.43
CA VAL A 177 -3.30 7.98 -11.52
C VAL A 177 -3.99 9.25 -10.98
N SER A 178 -3.27 10.38 -10.91
CA SER A 178 -3.81 11.66 -10.45
C SER A 178 -4.77 12.33 -11.44
N HIS A 179 -4.87 11.84 -12.68
CA HIS A 179 -5.75 12.43 -13.69
C HIS A 179 -7.22 12.01 -13.54
N PHE A 180 -7.51 11.00 -12.72
CA PHE A 180 -8.86 10.44 -12.57
C PHE A 180 -9.40 10.73 -11.17
N ALA A 181 -10.51 11.45 -11.10
CA ALA A 181 -11.21 11.66 -9.85
C ALA A 181 -12.00 10.41 -9.44
N ASN A 182 -12.16 10.17 -8.13
CA ASN A 182 -13.03 9.10 -7.64
C ASN A 182 -14.51 9.48 -7.86
N PRO A 183 -15.26 8.78 -8.74
CA PRO A 183 -16.63 9.17 -9.10
C PRO A 183 -17.59 9.11 -7.90
N GLY A 184 -17.39 8.16 -6.99
CA GLY A 184 -18.20 8.03 -5.78
C GLY A 184 -18.01 9.20 -4.81
N LEU A 185 -16.77 9.68 -4.66
CA LEU A 185 -16.49 10.87 -3.84
C LEU A 185 -17.01 12.14 -4.51
N GLN A 186 -16.80 12.30 -5.82
CA GLN A 186 -17.33 13.46 -6.55
C GLN A 186 -18.86 13.53 -6.39
N LYS A 187 -19.55 12.39 -6.59
CA LYS A 187 -21.01 12.30 -6.40
C LYS A 187 -21.44 12.64 -4.99
N HIS A 188 -20.72 12.13 -3.99
CA HIS A 188 -21.03 12.43 -2.60
C HIS A 188 -20.93 13.92 -2.29
N TYR A 189 -19.84 14.57 -2.68
CA TYR A 189 -19.63 16.00 -2.43
C TYR A 189 -20.56 16.89 -3.25
N GLY A 190 -20.83 16.54 -4.51
CA GLY A 190 -21.80 17.27 -5.33
C GLY A 190 -23.20 17.25 -4.69
N ILE A 191 -23.65 16.10 -4.17
CA ILE A 191 -24.95 16.02 -3.48
C ILE A 191 -24.96 16.90 -2.23
N LEU A 192 -23.88 16.90 -1.44
CA LEU A 192 -23.77 17.75 -0.26
C LEU A 192 -23.82 19.24 -0.62
N GLU A 193 -23.19 19.63 -1.72
CA GLU A 193 -23.21 20.99 -2.23
C GLU A 193 -24.62 21.41 -2.69
N ALA A 194 -25.28 20.58 -3.50
CA ALA A 194 -26.67 20.83 -3.94
C ALA A 194 -27.62 20.99 -2.74
N LEU A 195 -27.51 20.11 -1.74
CA LEU A 195 -28.29 20.21 -0.50
C LEU A 195 -27.98 21.48 0.31
N ALA A 196 -26.72 21.91 0.35
CA ALA A 196 -26.32 23.13 1.05
C ALA A 196 -26.80 24.40 0.33
N LEU A 197 -26.89 24.37 -1.00
CA LEU A 197 -27.38 25.47 -1.84
C LEU A 197 -28.91 25.47 -2.01
N GLY A 198 -29.59 24.40 -1.60
CA GLY A 198 -31.04 24.25 -1.75
C GLY A 198 -31.47 23.95 -3.19
N GLU A 199 -30.61 23.28 -3.95
CA GLU A 199 -30.89 22.84 -5.32
C GLU A 199 -31.70 21.53 -5.29
N ASP A 200 -32.76 21.47 -6.12
CA ASP A 200 -33.61 20.29 -6.24
C ASP A 200 -33.08 19.25 -7.24
N GLU A 201 -32.09 19.64 -8.06
CA GLU A 201 -31.49 18.78 -9.08
C GLU A 201 -30.24 18.06 -8.55
N MET A 202 -30.11 16.79 -8.90
CA MET A 202 -28.92 16.02 -8.59
C MET A 202 -27.81 16.41 -9.57
N PRO A 203 -26.57 16.66 -9.09
CA PRO A 203 -25.48 17.02 -9.98
C PRO A 203 -25.13 15.86 -10.90
N ASP A 204 -25.03 16.16 -12.19
CA ASP A 204 -24.53 15.22 -13.20
C ASP A 204 -23.01 15.23 -13.19
N ILE A 205 -22.41 14.14 -12.73
CA ILE A 205 -20.97 14.00 -12.60
C ILE A 205 -20.49 12.95 -13.58
N LYS A 206 -19.66 13.38 -14.53
CA LYS A 206 -19.05 12.51 -15.52
C LYS A 206 -18.08 11.55 -14.84
N ASP A 207 -18.31 10.25 -15.04
CA ASP A 207 -17.38 9.21 -14.61
C ASP A 207 -16.24 9.08 -15.62
N GLU A 208 -15.06 9.55 -15.24
CA GLU A 208 -13.84 9.47 -16.06
C GLU A 208 -13.18 8.10 -16.03
N THR A 209 -13.64 7.16 -15.19
CA THR A 209 -13.09 5.80 -15.09
C THR A 209 -13.67 4.85 -16.13
N LEU A 210 -14.74 5.26 -16.81
CA LEU A 210 -15.35 4.48 -17.89
C LEU A 210 -14.47 4.53 -19.16
N PRO A 211 -14.35 3.41 -19.90
CA PRO A 211 -13.64 3.40 -21.18
C PRO A 211 -14.25 4.36 -22.20
N ASP A 212 -13.41 5.02 -22.99
CA ASP A 212 -13.83 5.81 -24.14
C ASP A 212 -14.19 4.88 -25.31
N GLU A 213 -15.44 4.42 -25.35
CA GLU A 213 -15.97 3.53 -26.39
C GLU A 213 -15.82 4.14 -27.80
N GLU A 214 -16.01 5.45 -27.95
CA GLU A 214 -15.85 6.12 -29.25
C GLU A 214 -14.39 6.14 -29.69
N GLY A 215 -13.48 6.45 -28.77
CA GLY A 215 -12.03 6.41 -29.01
C GLY A 215 -11.55 5.02 -29.38
N LEU A 216 -12.06 3.99 -28.70
CA LEU A 216 -11.74 2.58 -28.98
C LEU A 216 -12.27 2.13 -30.35
N ALA A 217 -13.46 2.59 -30.76
CA ALA A 217 -14.05 2.25 -32.05
C ALA A 217 -13.29 2.89 -33.24
N ARG A 218 -12.80 4.13 -33.10
CA ARG A 218 -12.01 4.83 -34.14
C ARG A 218 -10.70 4.12 -34.49
N GLY A 219 -10.18 3.27 -33.60
CA GLY A 219 -8.99 2.46 -33.83
C GLY A 219 -9.24 1.17 -34.62
N GLN A 220 -10.48 0.86 -35.00
CA GLN A 220 -10.85 -0.33 -35.79
C GLN A 220 -10.94 -0.08 -37.30
N GLU A 221 -11.10 1.18 -37.72
CA GLU A 221 -10.93 1.61 -39.13
C GLU A 221 -9.45 1.76 -39.51
#